data_AF-A0A1S3A3K2-F1
#
_entry.id   AF-A0A1S3A3K2-F1
#
_cell.length_a   1.000
_cell.length_b   1.000
_cell.length_c   1.000
_cell.angle_alpha   90.00
_cell.angle_beta   90.00
_cell.angle_gamma   90.00
#
_symmetry.space_group_name_H-M   'P 1'
#
loop_
_entity.id
_entity.type
_entity.pdbx_description
1 polymer ?
#
loop_
_entity_poly.entity_id
_entity_poly.type
_entity_poly.pdbx_seq_one_letter_code
_entity_poly.pdbx_strand_id
1 'polypeptide(L)'
;MALASDIIKQAQFTQNEDEQKAVQEYKIGSGPDVKTHPDFDPFTDAETLHKAIMTEGVDEATITDVLTMRSNAQRQHISSKQEWWVTPLDEAMKTALRGHFEQVVLSLLKTPARFDADELRAAMKGDRSEDDVVDEILADSDARGKQFYTEVEISFNKELVSMVIAGGTPDRAKLLVSVMPRLYMKQDKERRGADVDVFTTILTTRNFPLLMKVFQKYGNYSKNDFHYVVQQEIKGDIKDLFLDNTKCTVNKPEYFAKKLHFSMKGALYDVGCPLDTCNVKC
;
A
#
# COMPACT_ATOMS: atom_id res chain seq x y z
N MET A 1 13.92 27.04 4.47
CA MET A 1 13.69 28.35 3.80
C MET A 1 14.35 28.48 2.41
N ALA A 2 15.68 28.51 2.24
CA ALA A 2 16.29 28.63 0.90
C ALA A 2 16.22 27.33 0.07
N LEU A 3 16.47 26.20 0.73
CA LEU A 3 16.59 24.88 0.08
C LEU A 3 15.27 24.38 -0.52
N ALA A 4 14.14 24.56 0.17
CA ALA A 4 12.82 24.16 -0.31
C ALA A 4 12.35 25.01 -1.51
N SER A 5 12.67 26.31 -1.52
CA SER A 5 12.46 27.19 -2.68
C SER A 5 13.28 26.72 -3.89
N ASP A 6 14.52 26.28 -3.66
CA ASP A 6 15.42 25.83 -4.73
C ASP A 6 14.97 24.47 -5.31
N ILE A 7 14.48 23.55 -4.47
CA ILE A 7 13.93 22.26 -4.94
C ILE A 7 12.66 22.50 -5.79
N ILE A 8 11.78 23.43 -5.43
CA ILE A 8 10.56 23.77 -6.20
C ILE A 8 10.91 24.42 -7.55
N LYS A 9 11.83 25.39 -7.56
CA LYS A 9 12.27 26.06 -8.80
C LYS A 9 12.93 25.07 -9.77
N GLN A 10 13.57 24.02 -9.27
CA GLN A 10 14.30 23.06 -10.10
C GLN A 10 13.44 21.86 -10.55
N ALA A 11 12.40 21.47 -9.80
CA ALA A 11 11.40 20.49 -10.24
C ALA A 11 10.53 20.99 -11.41
N GLN A 12 10.44 22.31 -11.60
CA GLN A 12 9.76 22.94 -12.74
C GLN A 12 10.58 22.90 -14.04
N PHE A 13 11.87 22.51 -13.99
CA PHE A 13 12.81 22.63 -15.11
C PHE A 13 13.02 21.34 -15.92
N THR A 14 12.37 20.24 -15.57
CA THR A 14 12.42 18.98 -16.34
C THR A 14 11.23 18.86 -17.27
N GLN A 15 11.20 19.72 -18.28
CA GLN A 15 10.62 19.41 -19.58
C GLN A 15 11.80 19.43 -20.55
N ASN A 16 12.30 18.26 -20.99
CA ASN A 16 13.01 18.01 -22.25
C ASN A 16 13.63 16.59 -22.28
N GLU A 17 13.01 15.76 -23.13
CA GLU A 17 13.49 14.71 -24.07
C GLU A 17 14.57 13.67 -23.73
N ASP A 18 15.31 13.73 -22.62
CA ASP A 18 16.27 12.66 -22.27
C ASP A 18 15.60 11.43 -21.60
N GLU A 19 14.31 11.21 -21.85
CA GLU A 19 13.41 10.42 -21.03
C GLU A 19 13.50 8.89 -21.16
N GLN A 20 14.34 8.31 -22.02
CA GLN A 20 14.14 6.89 -22.42
C GLN A 20 15.31 5.90 -22.23
N LYS A 21 16.47 6.26 -21.65
CA LYS A 21 17.67 5.38 -21.78
C LYS A 21 18.34 4.83 -20.51
N ALA A 22 17.75 4.89 -19.33
CA ALA A 22 18.44 4.36 -18.14
C ALA A 22 17.54 3.53 -17.23
N VAL A 23 17.32 2.27 -17.61
CA VAL A 23 17.09 1.15 -16.67
C VAL A 23 17.86 -0.03 -17.22
N GLN A 24 19.07 -0.29 -16.69
CA GLN A 24 19.86 -1.47 -17.06
C GLN A 24 19.88 -2.46 -15.88
N GLU A 25 19.01 -3.46 -16.04
CA GLU A 25 19.05 -4.85 -15.59
C GLU A 25 19.73 -5.22 -14.25
N TYR A 26 18.88 -5.51 -13.26
CA TYR A 26 19.15 -6.55 -12.26
C TYR A 26 18.18 -7.71 -12.52
N LYS A 27 18.69 -8.89 -12.91
CA LYS A 27 17.88 -10.08 -13.23
C LYS A 27 17.38 -10.78 -11.96
N ILE A 28 16.33 -10.23 -11.35
CA ILE A 28 15.30 -11.01 -10.66
C ILE A 28 14.20 -11.20 -11.72
N GLY A 29 13.67 -12.41 -11.89
CA GLY A 29 12.66 -12.69 -12.93
C GLY A 29 11.58 -11.62 -12.92
N SER A 30 11.48 -10.83 -14.00
CA SER A 30 10.58 -9.68 -14.04
C SER A 30 9.14 -10.16 -14.25
N GLY A 31 8.40 -10.39 -13.17
CA GLY A 31 6.99 -10.76 -13.23
C GLY A 31 6.42 -11.13 -11.88
N PRO A 32 5.09 -11.20 -11.75
CA PRO A 32 4.43 -11.66 -10.54
C PRO A 32 4.79 -13.13 -10.25
N ASP A 33 4.94 -13.46 -8.96
CA ASP A 33 5.22 -14.83 -8.51
C ASP A 33 4.04 -15.77 -8.80
N VAL A 34 2.80 -15.28 -8.62
CA VAL A 34 1.59 -15.99 -9.03
C VAL A 34 1.20 -15.55 -10.43
N LYS A 35 1.44 -16.44 -11.40
CA LYS A 35 1.11 -16.24 -12.81
C LYS A 35 -0.32 -16.70 -13.11
N THR A 36 -0.85 -16.29 -14.25
CA THR A 36 -2.11 -16.82 -14.77
C THR A 36 -1.97 -18.32 -15.01
N HIS A 37 -2.87 -19.11 -14.42
CA HIS A 37 -2.94 -20.54 -14.67
C HIS A 37 -3.36 -20.81 -16.12
N PRO A 38 -2.61 -21.59 -16.91
CA PRO A 38 -2.85 -21.76 -18.35
C PRO A 38 -4.17 -22.51 -18.64
N ASP A 39 -4.45 -23.58 -17.89
CA ASP A 39 -5.65 -24.41 -18.07
C ASP A 39 -6.74 -24.01 -17.08
N PHE A 40 -7.07 -22.71 -17.03
CA PHE A 40 -8.02 -22.18 -16.06
C PHE A 40 -9.48 -22.44 -16.49
N ASP A 41 -10.21 -23.18 -15.65
CA ASP A 41 -11.67 -23.28 -15.72
C ASP A 41 -12.30 -22.80 -14.40
N PRO A 42 -12.98 -21.63 -14.41
CA PRO A 42 -13.60 -21.10 -13.21
C PRO A 42 -14.75 -21.98 -12.67
N PHE A 43 -15.38 -22.81 -13.50
CA PHE A 43 -16.46 -23.69 -13.04
C PHE A 43 -15.91 -24.87 -12.23
N THR A 44 -14.90 -25.56 -12.76
CA THR A 44 -14.21 -26.64 -12.05
C THR A 44 -13.58 -26.14 -10.74
N ASP A 45 -12.95 -24.97 -10.75
CA ASP A 45 -12.37 -24.38 -9.55
C ASP A 45 -13.45 -24.01 -8.51
N ALA A 46 -14.57 -23.44 -8.95
CA ALA A 46 -15.68 -23.10 -8.05
C ALA A 46 -16.33 -24.36 -7.43
N GLU A 47 -16.54 -25.41 -8.24
CA GLU A 47 -17.02 -26.71 -7.74
C GLU A 47 -16.05 -27.30 -6.70
N THR A 48 -14.75 -27.26 -7.00
CA THR A 48 -13.70 -27.82 -6.14
C THR A 48 -13.66 -27.09 -4.80
N LEU A 49 -13.70 -25.75 -4.82
CA LEU A 49 -13.78 -24.94 -3.60
C LEU A 49 -15.08 -25.20 -2.83
N HIS A 50 -16.22 -25.32 -3.52
CA HIS A 50 -17.49 -25.60 -2.85
C HIS A 50 -17.45 -26.96 -2.13
N LYS A 51 -16.92 -28.01 -2.77
CA LYS A 51 -16.73 -29.32 -2.12
C LYS A 51 -15.78 -29.24 -0.92
N ALA A 52 -14.68 -28.49 -1.05
CA ALA A 52 -13.72 -28.30 0.03
C ALA A 52 -14.35 -27.61 1.25
N ILE A 53 -15.18 -26.58 1.03
CA ILE A 53 -15.92 -25.87 2.08
C ILE A 53 -16.95 -26.77 2.78
N MET A 54 -17.65 -27.63 2.01
CA MET A 54 -18.75 -28.46 2.54
C MET A 54 -18.30 -29.76 3.20
N THR A 55 -17.02 -30.11 3.10
CA THR A 55 -16.47 -31.33 3.71
C THR A 55 -16.40 -31.18 5.23
N GLU A 56 -16.71 -32.24 5.97
CA GLU A 56 -16.57 -32.25 7.43
C GLU A 56 -15.12 -31.94 7.83
N GLY A 57 -14.92 -30.90 8.64
CA GLY A 57 -13.60 -30.41 9.01
C GLY A 57 -12.96 -29.41 8.05
N VAL A 58 -13.59 -29.11 6.91
CA VAL A 58 -13.14 -28.20 5.83
C VAL A 58 -11.78 -28.59 5.22
N ASP A 59 -11.74 -28.76 3.90
CA ASP A 59 -10.49 -29.09 3.21
C ASP A 59 -9.65 -27.84 2.91
N GLU A 60 -8.94 -27.34 3.92
CA GLU A 60 -8.07 -26.16 3.83
C GLU A 60 -6.90 -26.34 2.85
N ALA A 61 -6.44 -27.58 2.63
CA ALA A 61 -5.36 -27.88 1.69
C ALA A 61 -5.81 -27.62 0.25
N THR A 62 -6.97 -28.16 -0.13
CA THR A 62 -7.56 -27.92 -1.46
C THR A 62 -7.87 -26.43 -1.68
N ILE A 63 -8.36 -25.72 -0.66
CA ILE A 63 -8.60 -24.27 -0.73
C ILE A 63 -7.28 -23.54 -1.01
N THR A 64 -6.21 -23.90 -0.30
CA THR A 64 -4.87 -23.32 -0.48
C THR A 64 -4.33 -23.56 -1.88
N ASP A 65 -4.39 -24.81 -2.36
CA ASP A 65 -3.87 -25.19 -3.68
C ASP A 65 -4.58 -24.43 -4.80
N VAL A 66 -5.91 -24.35 -4.76
CA VAL A 66 -6.67 -23.60 -5.76
C VAL A 66 -6.34 -22.11 -5.67
N LEU A 67 -6.45 -21.47 -4.51
CA LEU A 67 -6.30 -20.02 -4.43
C LEU A 67 -4.87 -19.56 -4.71
N THR A 68 -3.85 -20.26 -4.20
CA THR A 68 -2.44 -19.85 -4.39
C THR A 68 -1.92 -20.08 -5.80
N MET A 69 -2.55 -20.98 -6.57
CA MET A 69 -2.20 -21.25 -7.98
C MET A 69 -3.06 -20.49 -9.01
N ARG A 70 -3.92 -19.56 -8.57
CA ARG A 70 -4.74 -18.73 -9.46
C ARG A 70 -4.37 -17.26 -9.28
N SER A 71 -4.23 -16.54 -10.39
CA SER A 71 -4.03 -15.09 -10.34
C SER A 71 -5.24 -14.41 -9.72
N ASN A 72 -5.07 -13.20 -9.18
CA ASN A 72 -6.20 -12.48 -8.59
C ASN A 72 -7.37 -12.30 -9.57
N ALA A 73 -7.08 -12.01 -10.85
CA ALA A 73 -8.08 -11.90 -11.90
C ALA A 73 -8.86 -13.22 -12.09
N GLN A 74 -8.16 -14.37 -12.05
CA GLN A 74 -8.80 -15.69 -12.09
C GLN A 74 -9.66 -15.93 -10.86
N ARG A 75 -9.20 -15.53 -9.66
CA ARG A 75 -10.02 -15.61 -8.43
C ARG A 75 -11.30 -14.78 -8.55
N GLN A 76 -11.28 -13.60 -9.17
CA GLN A 76 -12.50 -12.83 -9.44
C GLN A 76 -13.48 -13.59 -10.36
N HIS A 77 -12.96 -14.32 -11.36
CA HIS A 77 -13.79 -15.18 -12.21
C HIS A 77 -14.38 -16.39 -11.47
N ILE A 78 -13.69 -16.94 -10.48
CA ILE A 78 -14.21 -18.01 -9.60
C ILE A 78 -15.30 -17.45 -8.68
N SER A 79 -15.04 -16.31 -8.02
CA SER A 79 -15.98 -15.67 -7.09
C SER A 79 -17.31 -15.25 -7.74
N SER A 80 -17.28 -14.96 -9.05
CA SER A 80 -18.48 -14.54 -9.80
C SER A 80 -19.39 -15.70 -10.24
N LYS A 81 -19.04 -16.97 -9.99
CA LYS A 81 -19.83 -18.15 -10.36
C LYS A 81 -21.00 -18.39 -9.40
N GLN A 82 -22.06 -17.58 -9.54
CA GLN A 82 -23.26 -17.64 -8.70
C GLN A 82 -23.93 -19.02 -8.68
N GLU A 83 -23.69 -19.87 -9.69
CA GLU A 83 -24.20 -21.24 -9.76
C GLU A 83 -23.72 -22.13 -8.60
N TRP A 84 -22.54 -21.84 -8.06
CA TRP A 84 -21.94 -22.59 -6.94
C TRP A 84 -22.11 -21.91 -5.59
N TRP A 85 -22.52 -20.63 -5.58
CA TRP A 85 -22.46 -19.76 -4.41
C TRP A 85 -23.87 -19.26 -4.04
N VAL A 86 -24.57 -20.01 -3.17
CA VAL A 86 -25.86 -19.55 -2.60
C VAL A 86 -25.67 -18.26 -1.80
N THR A 87 -24.58 -18.21 -1.04
CA THR A 87 -24.01 -16.99 -0.46
C THR A 87 -22.72 -16.66 -1.19
N PRO A 88 -22.33 -15.38 -1.31
CA PRO A 88 -21.04 -15.00 -1.90
C PRO A 88 -19.87 -15.82 -1.35
N LEU A 89 -18.90 -16.15 -2.21
CA LEU A 89 -17.77 -17.02 -1.88
C LEU A 89 -17.00 -16.56 -0.64
N ASP A 90 -16.78 -15.26 -0.51
CA ASP A 90 -16.12 -14.65 0.65
C ASP A 90 -16.89 -14.87 1.95
N GLU A 91 -18.22 -14.72 1.95
CA GLU A 91 -19.05 -15.01 3.13
C GLU A 91 -19.11 -16.51 3.46
N ALA A 92 -19.11 -17.37 2.44
CA ALA A 92 -19.00 -18.82 2.62
C ALA A 92 -17.67 -19.21 3.29
N MET A 93 -16.55 -18.67 2.79
CA MET A 93 -15.21 -18.88 3.35
C MET A 93 -15.11 -18.34 4.78
N LYS A 94 -15.66 -17.15 5.04
CA LYS A 94 -15.70 -16.55 6.38
C LYS A 94 -16.49 -17.40 7.38
N THR A 95 -17.56 -18.04 6.92
CA THR A 95 -18.36 -18.94 7.77
C THR A 95 -17.61 -20.25 8.06
N ALA A 96 -16.83 -20.76 7.10
CA ALA A 96 -16.15 -22.04 7.20
C ALA A 96 -14.78 -21.98 7.88
N LEU A 97 -13.98 -20.96 7.62
CA LEU A 97 -12.59 -20.82 8.07
C LEU A 97 -12.47 -20.00 9.36
N ARG A 98 -11.37 -20.14 10.09
CA ARG A 98 -11.10 -19.37 11.32
C ARG A 98 -9.67 -18.82 11.37
N GLY A 99 -9.48 -17.79 12.18
CA GLY A 99 -8.16 -17.29 12.57
C GLY A 99 -7.36 -16.67 11.41
N HIS A 100 -6.04 -16.84 11.42
CA HIS A 100 -5.17 -16.25 10.41
C HIS A 100 -5.37 -16.85 9.01
N PHE A 101 -5.73 -18.13 8.92
CA PHE A 101 -6.01 -18.76 7.63
C PHE A 101 -7.23 -18.13 6.94
N GLU A 102 -8.31 -17.90 7.69
CA GLU A 102 -9.49 -17.15 7.22
C GLU A 102 -9.09 -15.77 6.69
N GLN A 103 -8.29 -15.01 7.45
CA GLN A 103 -7.85 -13.67 7.06
C GLN A 103 -7.09 -13.68 5.74
N VAL A 104 -6.14 -14.61 5.57
CA VAL A 104 -5.36 -14.73 4.33
C VAL A 104 -6.25 -15.13 3.16
N VAL A 105 -7.14 -16.12 3.33
CA VAL A 105 -8.05 -16.57 2.25
C VAL A 105 -8.97 -15.44 1.80
N LEU A 106 -9.60 -14.72 2.74
CA LEU A 106 -10.47 -13.58 2.41
C LEU A 106 -9.69 -12.47 1.71
N SER A 107 -8.45 -12.22 2.14
CA SER A 107 -7.57 -11.22 1.51
C SER A 107 -7.20 -11.60 0.07
N LEU A 108 -6.94 -12.87 -0.21
CA LEU A 108 -6.62 -13.38 -1.54
C LEU A 108 -7.79 -13.27 -2.53
N LEU A 109 -9.04 -13.24 -2.03
CA LEU A 109 -10.26 -13.12 -2.83
C LEU A 109 -10.61 -11.66 -3.20
N LYS A 110 -10.11 -10.67 -2.44
CA LYS A 110 -10.32 -9.26 -2.76
C LYS A 110 -9.48 -8.85 -3.97
N THR A 111 -9.95 -7.87 -4.75
CA THR A 111 -9.07 -7.21 -5.72
C THR A 111 -7.94 -6.48 -4.97
N PRO A 112 -6.75 -6.27 -5.57
CA PRO A 112 -5.66 -5.56 -4.89
C PRO A 112 -6.08 -4.18 -4.39
N ALA A 113 -6.83 -3.44 -5.22
CA ALA A 113 -7.38 -2.13 -4.87
C ALA A 113 -8.33 -2.18 -3.66
N ARG A 114 -9.19 -3.21 -3.60
CA ARG A 114 -10.13 -3.40 -2.50
C ARG A 114 -9.42 -3.79 -1.21
N PHE A 115 -8.45 -4.70 -1.30
CA PHE A 115 -7.63 -5.12 -0.17
C PHE A 115 -6.93 -3.92 0.45
N ASP A 116 -6.17 -3.15 -0.34
CA ASP A 116 -5.46 -1.96 0.15
C ASP A 116 -6.43 -0.93 0.77
N ALA A 117 -7.61 -0.74 0.18
CA ALA A 117 -8.61 0.21 0.69
C ALA A 117 -9.21 -0.22 2.04
N ASP A 118 -9.45 -1.52 2.22
CA ASP A 118 -9.93 -2.08 3.48
C ASP A 118 -8.84 -2.02 4.57
N GLU A 119 -7.59 -2.35 4.23
CA GLU A 119 -6.44 -2.25 5.15
C GLU A 119 -6.20 -0.80 5.58
N LEU A 120 -6.22 0.15 4.63
CA LEU A 120 -6.13 1.58 4.93
C LEU A 120 -7.27 2.02 5.85
N ARG A 121 -8.49 1.52 5.63
CA ARG A 121 -9.64 1.84 6.48
C ARG A 121 -9.51 1.24 7.88
N ALA A 122 -9.01 0.02 8.01
CA ALA A 122 -8.76 -0.63 9.29
C ALA A 122 -7.71 0.17 10.07
N ALA A 123 -6.57 0.44 9.44
CA ALA A 123 -5.46 1.23 10.00
C ALA A 123 -5.91 2.61 10.50
N MET A 124 -6.78 3.30 9.75
CA MET A 124 -7.30 4.61 10.16
C MET A 124 -8.34 4.56 11.29
N LYS A 125 -8.89 3.39 11.61
CA LYS A 125 -9.83 3.18 12.75
C LYS A 125 -9.11 2.71 14.01
N GLY A 126 -7.95 2.07 13.86
CA GLY A 126 -7.13 1.56 14.96
C GLY A 126 -6.49 2.68 15.80
N ASP A 127 -5.72 2.26 16.81
CA ASP A 127 -4.81 3.16 17.50
C ASP A 127 -3.51 3.35 16.69
N ARG A 128 -2.59 4.20 17.17
CA ARG A 128 -1.35 4.59 16.46
C ARG A 128 -0.43 3.42 16.05
N SER A 129 -0.69 2.19 16.50
CA SER A 129 0.13 1.01 16.18
C SER A 129 0.04 0.57 14.71
N GLU A 130 -0.92 1.10 13.94
CA GLU A 130 -1.14 0.75 12.53
C GLU A 130 -0.65 1.84 11.55
N ASP A 131 0.04 2.88 12.05
CA ASP A 131 0.59 3.98 11.23
C ASP A 131 1.58 3.45 10.18
N ASP A 132 2.32 2.37 10.49
CA ASP A 132 3.22 1.66 9.56
C ASP A 132 2.50 1.09 8.31
N VAL A 133 1.26 0.61 8.48
CA VAL A 133 0.44 0.06 7.39
C VAL A 133 -0.04 1.19 6.49
N VAL A 134 -0.43 2.32 7.08
CA VAL A 134 -0.82 3.50 6.31
C VAL A 134 0.37 4.03 5.51
N ASP A 135 1.54 4.16 6.15
CA ASP A 135 2.77 4.60 5.48
C ASP A 135 3.12 3.71 4.29
N GLU A 136 3.04 2.39 4.47
CA GLU A 136 3.30 1.42 3.41
C GLU A 136 2.35 1.56 2.22
N ILE A 137 1.04 1.60 2.46
CA ILE A 137 0.02 1.72 1.41
C ILE A 137 0.16 3.06 0.68
N LEU A 138 0.37 4.15 1.43
CA LEU A 138 0.52 5.49 0.86
C LEU A 138 1.83 5.65 0.10
N ALA A 139 2.92 5.07 0.58
CA ALA A 139 4.22 5.06 -0.08
C ALA A 139 4.21 4.27 -1.39
N ASP A 140 3.29 3.32 -1.59
CA ASP A 140 3.15 2.53 -2.84
C ASP A 140 1.97 2.97 -3.73
N SER A 141 1.09 3.85 -3.23
CA SER A 141 -0.17 4.26 -3.87
C SER A 141 -0.07 4.78 -5.31
N ASP A 142 1.08 5.33 -5.73
CA ASP A 142 1.32 5.78 -7.12
C ASP A 142 1.26 4.59 -8.10
N ALA A 143 1.77 3.43 -7.70
CA ALA A 143 1.77 2.23 -8.53
C ALA A 143 0.39 1.53 -8.59
N ARG A 144 -0.54 1.89 -7.70
CA ARG A 144 -1.86 1.24 -7.58
C ARG A 144 -2.92 1.80 -8.52
N GLY A 145 -2.69 3.01 -9.06
CA GLY A 145 -3.51 3.59 -10.12
C GLY A 145 -4.96 3.94 -9.72
N LYS A 146 -5.79 4.25 -10.72
CA LYS A 146 -7.15 4.82 -10.52
C LYS A 146 -8.10 3.93 -9.70
N GLN A 147 -8.01 2.61 -9.87
CA GLN A 147 -8.92 1.65 -9.22
C GLN A 147 -8.81 1.68 -7.70
N PHE A 148 -7.59 1.84 -7.17
CA PHE A 148 -7.36 1.99 -5.73
C PHE A 148 -8.14 3.18 -5.15
N TYR A 149 -8.06 4.35 -5.79
CA TYR A 149 -8.78 5.54 -5.33
C TYR A 149 -10.29 5.37 -5.35
N THR A 150 -10.83 4.67 -6.35
CA THR A 150 -12.26 4.32 -6.41
C THR A 150 -12.66 3.41 -5.25
N GLU A 151 -11.86 2.39 -4.94
CA GLU A 151 -12.15 1.47 -3.83
C GLU A 151 -12.02 2.14 -2.46
N VAL A 152 -11.08 3.06 -2.29
CA VAL A 152 -11.00 3.89 -1.07
C VAL A 152 -12.27 4.74 -0.91
N GLU A 153 -12.75 5.37 -1.98
CA GLU A 153 -13.99 6.16 -1.94
C GLU A 153 -15.19 5.32 -1.51
N ILE A 154 -15.33 4.12 -2.08
CA ILE A 154 -16.39 3.16 -1.74
C ILE A 154 -16.23 2.69 -0.29
N SER A 155 -15.03 2.26 0.09
CA SER A 155 -14.74 1.65 1.39
C SER A 155 -14.96 2.62 2.53
N PHE A 156 -14.68 3.92 2.36
CA PHE A 156 -14.84 4.90 3.43
C PHE A 156 -16.24 5.50 3.55
N ASN A 157 -17.23 5.00 2.79
CA ASN A 157 -18.67 5.29 2.92
C ASN A 157 -18.99 6.77 3.25
N LYS A 158 -18.52 7.68 2.40
CA LYS A 158 -18.75 9.12 2.44
C LYS A 158 -18.16 9.95 3.60
N GLU A 159 -17.60 9.37 4.65
CA GLU A 159 -16.99 10.14 5.77
C GLU A 159 -15.69 10.88 5.38
N LEU A 160 -14.97 10.39 4.37
CA LEU A 160 -13.83 11.08 3.73
C LEU A 160 -14.25 11.86 2.47
N VAL A 161 -15.32 11.42 1.81
CA VAL A 161 -15.79 11.91 0.50
C VAL A 161 -16.34 13.34 0.58
N SER A 162 -16.95 13.75 1.70
CA SER A 162 -17.39 15.13 1.89
C SER A 162 -16.24 16.16 1.89
N MET A 163 -14.99 15.72 2.11
CA MET A 163 -13.81 16.58 2.10
C MET A 163 -12.96 16.44 0.83
N VAL A 164 -13.00 15.27 0.17
CA VAL A 164 -12.28 14.99 -1.09
C VAL A 164 -12.95 15.68 -2.30
N ILE A 165 -14.27 15.93 -2.27
CA ILE A 165 -15.04 16.50 -3.39
C ILE A 165 -15.10 18.06 -3.41
N ALA A 166 -14.11 18.77 -2.86
CA ALA A 166 -14.02 20.22 -3.11
C ALA A 166 -13.39 20.57 -4.48
N GLY A 167 -12.94 19.61 -5.31
CA GLY A 167 -12.24 19.98 -6.56
C GLY A 167 -11.89 18.89 -7.58
N GLY A 168 -12.80 17.95 -7.90
CA GLY A 168 -12.61 17.00 -9.03
C GLY A 168 -11.80 15.73 -8.71
N THR A 169 -11.48 14.94 -9.74
CA THR A 169 -10.94 13.55 -9.69
C THR A 169 -9.97 13.28 -8.54
N PRO A 170 -10.13 12.17 -7.79
CA PRO A 170 -9.21 11.79 -6.72
C PRO A 170 -7.85 11.41 -7.32
N ASP A 171 -6.85 12.22 -6.99
CA ASP A 171 -5.45 12.03 -7.31
C ASP A 171 -4.71 11.67 -6.01
N ARG A 172 -3.55 11.01 -6.12
CA ARG A 172 -2.65 10.65 -5.02
C ARG A 172 -2.46 11.79 -4.03
N ALA A 173 -2.25 12.99 -4.55
CA ALA A 173 -2.12 14.22 -3.78
C ALA A 173 -3.35 14.52 -2.89
N LYS A 174 -4.57 14.28 -3.38
CA LYS A 174 -5.82 14.54 -2.62
C LYS A 174 -6.09 13.48 -1.56
N LEU A 175 -5.80 12.22 -1.85
CA LEU A 175 -5.87 11.16 -0.84
C LEU A 175 -4.88 11.46 0.29
N LEU A 176 -3.62 11.73 -0.04
CA LEU A 176 -2.59 12.10 0.92
C LEU A 176 -2.97 13.36 1.72
N VAL A 177 -3.43 14.42 1.06
CA VAL A 177 -3.88 15.66 1.73
C VAL A 177 -5.10 15.43 2.62
N SER A 178 -5.95 14.43 2.36
CA SER A 178 -7.11 14.13 3.23
C SER A 178 -6.78 13.18 4.38
N VAL A 179 -5.83 12.26 4.18
CA VAL A 179 -5.41 11.26 5.17
C VAL A 179 -4.34 11.82 6.11
N MET A 180 -3.34 12.54 5.59
CA MET A 180 -2.23 13.07 6.38
C MET A 180 -2.68 13.97 7.53
N PRO A 181 -3.69 14.86 7.41
CA PRO A 181 -4.10 15.68 8.52
C PRO A 181 -4.71 14.92 9.70
N ARG A 182 -5.32 13.75 9.43
CA ARG A 182 -5.98 12.93 10.45
C ARG A 182 -4.98 12.06 11.21
N LEU A 183 -3.99 11.53 10.52
CA LEU A 183 -2.93 10.70 11.10
C LEU A 183 -1.85 11.56 11.74
N TYR A 184 -1.28 12.48 10.97
CA TYR A 184 -0.06 13.20 11.37
C TYR A 184 -0.30 14.65 11.81
N MET A 185 -1.52 15.22 11.68
CA MET A 185 -1.76 16.66 11.93
C MET A 185 -2.85 17.00 12.95
N LYS A 186 -3.27 16.04 13.80
CA LYS A 186 -4.11 16.36 14.97
C LYS A 186 -3.38 17.19 16.04
N GLN A 187 -2.04 17.30 16.00
CA GLN A 187 -1.27 17.92 17.10
C GLN A 187 -0.45 19.17 16.75
N ASP A 188 -0.20 19.52 15.48
CA ASP A 188 0.86 20.51 15.18
C ASP A 188 0.56 21.42 13.96
N LYS A 189 -0.58 22.10 13.94
CA LYS A 189 -0.77 23.23 12.99
C LYS A 189 0.22 24.37 13.23
N GLU A 190 0.68 24.55 14.47
CA GLU A 190 1.57 25.65 14.87
C GLU A 190 3.07 25.35 14.69
N ARG A 191 3.47 24.08 14.54
CA ARG A 191 4.86 23.68 14.24
C ARG A 191 5.15 23.38 12.77
N ARG A 192 4.19 23.62 11.88
CA ARG A 192 4.35 23.36 10.45
C ARG A 192 5.33 24.37 9.84
N GLY A 193 6.60 24.02 9.79
CA GLY A 193 7.60 24.78 9.03
C GLY A 193 7.30 24.73 7.54
N ALA A 194 7.55 25.82 6.82
CA ALA A 194 7.33 25.93 5.37
C ALA A 194 7.99 24.79 4.56
N ASP A 195 9.05 24.18 5.09
CA ASP A 195 9.76 23.09 4.44
C ASP A 195 8.87 21.80 4.37
N VAL A 196 8.02 21.50 5.38
CA VAL A 196 7.14 20.30 5.38
C VAL A 196 6.11 20.35 4.24
N ASP A 197 5.53 21.50 3.95
CA ASP A 197 4.55 21.66 2.87
C ASP A 197 5.21 21.44 1.48
N VAL A 198 6.49 21.79 1.36
CA VAL A 198 7.28 21.55 0.14
C VAL A 198 7.58 20.06 -0.05
N PHE A 199 8.06 19.37 0.99
CA PHE A 199 8.27 17.91 0.95
C PHE A 199 6.96 17.18 0.65
N THR A 200 5.87 17.60 1.32
CA THR A 200 4.52 17.10 1.05
C THR A 200 4.19 17.23 -0.43
N THR A 201 4.30 18.44 -0.99
CA THR A 201 3.97 18.69 -2.39
C THR A 201 4.81 17.80 -3.31
N ILE A 202 6.12 17.72 -3.13
CA ILE A 202 7.01 16.97 -4.01
C ILE A 202 6.72 15.46 -3.90
N LEU A 203 6.76 14.91 -2.69
CA LEU A 203 6.68 13.46 -2.48
C LEU A 203 5.29 12.88 -2.73
N THR A 204 4.23 13.70 -2.69
CA THR A 204 2.83 13.25 -2.84
C THR A 204 2.21 13.57 -4.20
N THR A 205 2.71 14.56 -4.95
CA THR A 205 2.13 14.96 -6.25
C THR A 205 2.87 14.40 -7.47
N ARG A 206 4.10 13.91 -7.29
CA ARG A 206 4.96 13.44 -8.39
C ARG A 206 4.94 11.91 -8.47
N ASN A 207 4.98 11.38 -9.70
CA ASN A 207 5.11 9.95 -9.94
C ASN A 207 6.53 9.44 -9.60
N PHE A 208 6.67 8.14 -9.34
CA PHE A 208 7.95 7.56 -8.92
C PHE A 208 9.10 7.74 -9.93
N PRO A 209 8.90 7.57 -11.25
CA PRO A 209 10.00 7.80 -12.20
C PRO A 209 10.54 9.22 -12.15
N LEU A 210 9.67 10.22 -11.96
CA LEU A 210 10.09 11.61 -11.80
C LEU A 210 10.79 11.83 -10.46
N LEU A 211 10.25 11.29 -9.36
CA LEU A 211 10.87 11.40 -8.03
C LEU A 211 12.27 10.78 -8.00
N MET A 212 12.47 9.64 -8.64
CA MET A 212 13.79 9.03 -8.78
C MET A 212 14.80 9.99 -9.44
N LYS A 213 14.40 10.63 -10.54
CA LYS A 213 15.25 11.61 -11.24
C LYS A 213 15.53 12.82 -10.36
N VAL A 214 14.54 13.28 -9.58
CA VAL A 214 14.72 14.36 -8.60
C VAL A 214 15.78 13.96 -7.55
N PHE A 215 15.71 12.75 -7.00
CA PHE A 215 16.69 12.28 -6.01
C PHE A 215 18.10 12.12 -6.59
N GLN A 216 18.20 11.62 -7.82
CA GLN A 216 19.47 11.52 -8.53
C GLN A 216 20.10 12.89 -8.77
N LYS A 217 19.30 13.87 -9.25
CA LYS A 217 19.78 15.24 -9.45
C LYS A 217 20.11 15.94 -8.14
N TYR A 218 19.41 15.63 -7.05
CA TYR A 218 19.64 16.24 -5.74
C TYR A 218 21.09 16.07 -5.25
N GLY A 219 21.72 14.92 -5.56
CA GLY A 219 23.12 14.66 -5.22
C GLY A 219 24.13 15.62 -5.86
N ASN A 220 23.75 16.36 -6.91
CA ASN A 220 24.62 17.39 -7.51
C ASN A 220 24.64 18.70 -6.70
N TYR A 221 23.66 18.89 -5.80
CA TYR A 221 23.45 20.14 -5.07
C TYR A 221 23.70 19.99 -3.57
N SER A 222 23.59 18.77 -3.05
CA SER A 222 23.79 18.46 -1.65
C SER A 222 24.89 17.41 -1.48
N LYS A 223 25.70 17.57 -0.44
CA LYS A 223 26.66 16.53 0.00
C LYS A 223 25.96 15.36 0.69
N ASN A 224 24.73 15.58 1.15
CA ASN A 224 23.91 14.59 1.83
C ASN A 224 22.85 14.06 0.86
N ASP A 225 22.57 12.77 0.93
CA ASP A 225 21.49 12.16 0.15
C ASP A 225 20.11 12.67 0.59
N PHE A 226 19.12 12.56 -0.30
CA PHE A 226 17.78 13.08 -0.06
C PHE A 226 17.10 12.42 1.16
N HIS A 227 17.33 11.12 1.37
CA HIS A 227 16.77 10.37 2.51
C HIS A 227 17.31 10.90 3.84
N TYR A 228 18.62 11.15 3.93
CA TYR A 228 19.28 11.76 5.07
C TYR A 228 18.72 13.16 5.34
N VAL A 229 18.49 13.96 4.30
CA VAL A 229 17.93 15.32 4.45
C VAL A 229 16.52 15.26 5.02
N VAL A 230 15.66 14.36 4.52
CA VAL A 230 14.33 14.10 5.14
C VAL A 230 14.50 13.70 6.60
N GLN A 231 15.48 12.85 6.91
CA GLN A 231 15.71 12.37 8.28
C GLN A 231 16.11 13.48 9.26
N GLN A 232 16.81 14.52 8.80
CA GLN A 232 17.27 15.63 9.65
C GLN A 232 16.26 16.79 9.72
N GLU A 233 15.64 17.12 8.59
CA GLU A 233 14.78 18.31 8.47
C GLU A 233 13.33 18.04 8.88
N ILE A 234 12.86 16.79 8.73
CA ILE A 234 11.49 16.41 9.05
C ILE A 234 11.43 15.74 10.41
N LYS A 235 10.45 16.16 11.22
CA LYS A 235 10.20 15.70 12.58
C LYS A 235 8.75 15.27 12.73
N GLY A 236 8.50 14.45 13.75
CA GLY A 236 7.18 13.91 14.04
C GLY A 236 6.77 12.80 13.08
N ASP A 237 5.53 12.35 13.23
CA ASP A 237 5.03 11.11 12.64
C ASP A 237 5.02 11.13 11.09
N ILE A 238 4.93 12.31 10.46
CA ILE A 238 5.00 12.44 8.98
C ILE A 238 6.39 12.11 8.39
N LYS A 239 7.42 12.08 9.24
CA LYS A 239 8.79 11.76 8.83
C LYS A 239 8.87 10.36 8.24
N ASP A 240 8.24 9.39 8.91
CA ASP A 240 8.36 7.98 8.54
C ASP A 240 7.69 7.70 7.20
N LEU A 241 6.50 8.29 6.96
CA LEU A 241 5.86 8.35 5.64
C LEU A 241 6.80 8.85 4.53
N PHE A 242 7.50 9.96 4.75
CA PHE A 242 8.41 10.52 3.75
C PHE A 242 9.64 9.64 3.53
N LEU A 243 10.19 9.05 4.59
CA LEU A 243 11.29 8.10 4.46
C LEU A 243 10.85 6.85 3.69
N ASP A 244 9.68 6.30 3.99
CA ASP A 244 9.17 5.10 3.31
C ASP A 244 8.81 5.39 1.85
N ASN A 245 8.28 6.57 1.53
CA ASN A 245 8.09 7.05 0.16
C ASN A 245 9.42 7.14 -0.61
N THR A 246 10.47 7.68 0.01
CA THR A 246 11.80 7.76 -0.63
C THR A 246 12.40 6.37 -0.87
N LYS A 247 12.31 5.45 0.11
CA LYS A 247 12.78 4.06 -0.03
C LYS A 247 12.00 3.30 -1.11
N CYS A 248 10.67 3.41 -1.11
CA CYS A 248 9.80 2.75 -2.09
C CYS A 248 10.05 3.28 -3.51
N THR A 249 10.29 4.59 -3.66
CA THR A 249 10.66 5.20 -4.94
C THR A 249 12.00 4.66 -5.44
N VAL A 250 13.01 4.56 -4.55
CA VAL A 250 14.38 4.14 -4.93
C VAL A 250 14.46 2.64 -5.24
N ASN A 251 13.90 1.80 -4.37
CA ASN A 251 13.98 0.35 -4.51
C ASN A 251 12.82 -0.34 -3.78
N LYS A 252 11.69 -0.47 -4.49
CA LYS A 252 10.48 -1.11 -3.98
C LYS A 252 10.70 -2.57 -3.51
N PRO A 253 11.35 -3.47 -4.28
CA PRO A 253 11.65 -4.82 -3.80
C PRO A 253 12.42 -4.86 -2.48
N GLU A 254 13.46 -4.02 -2.34
CA GLU A 254 14.25 -3.95 -1.11
C GLU A 254 13.45 -3.39 0.07
N TYR A 255 12.60 -2.39 -0.17
CA TYR A 255 11.70 -1.82 0.84
C TYR A 255 10.79 -2.90 1.44
N PHE A 256 10.05 -3.63 0.60
CA PHE A 256 9.16 -4.70 1.08
C PHE A 256 9.92 -5.90 1.66
N ALA A 257 11.10 -6.24 1.15
CA ALA A 257 11.94 -7.28 1.75
C ALA A 257 12.35 -6.92 3.19
N LYS A 258 12.64 -5.64 3.47
CA LYS A 258 12.95 -5.15 4.83
C LYS A 258 11.72 -5.17 5.73
N LYS A 259 10.56 -4.69 5.26
CA LYS A 259 9.29 -4.73 6.03
C LYS A 259 8.92 -6.18 6.38
N LEU A 260 9.03 -7.11 5.43
CA LEU A 260 8.81 -8.54 5.66
C LEU A 260 9.82 -9.14 6.65
N HIS A 261 11.11 -8.80 6.54
CA HIS A 261 12.11 -9.26 7.51
C HIS A 261 11.78 -8.79 8.93
N PHE A 262 11.38 -7.52 9.09
CA PHE A 262 11.08 -6.95 10.39
C PHE A 262 9.79 -7.50 11.00
N SER A 263 8.76 -7.80 10.20
CA SER A 263 7.54 -8.46 10.71
C SER A 263 7.81 -9.89 11.19
N MET A 264 8.72 -10.62 10.54
CA MET A 264 9.07 -12.00 10.91
C MET A 264 10.09 -12.13 12.05
N LYS A 265 10.87 -11.08 12.33
CA LYS A 265 11.97 -11.15 13.32
C LYS A 265 11.50 -11.13 14.77
N GLY A 266 10.25 -10.79 15.05
CA GLY A 266 9.72 -10.63 16.41
C GLY A 266 10.29 -9.37 17.11
N ALA A 267 9.50 -8.78 18.00
CA ALA A 267 9.74 -7.47 18.60
C ALA A 267 11.11 -7.33 19.29
N LEU A 268 12.05 -6.60 18.66
CA LEU A 268 13.19 -5.97 19.32
C LEU A 268 13.66 -4.72 18.55
N TYR A 269 12.82 -3.69 18.45
CA TYR A 269 13.29 -2.29 18.50
C TYR A 269 12.26 -1.47 19.27
N ASP A 270 12.50 -1.39 20.57
CA ASP A 270 11.87 -0.44 21.46
C ASP A 270 12.42 0.96 21.14
N VAL A 271 11.55 1.84 20.63
CA VAL A 271 11.55 3.26 20.99
C VAL A 271 10.11 3.67 21.23
N GLY A 272 9.57 3.27 22.39
CA GLY A 272 8.55 4.04 23.09
C GLY A 272 7.11 3.64 22.85
N CYS A 273 6.75 2.37 23.05
CA CYS A 273 5.35 2.00 23.25
C CYS A 273 5.15 1.50 24.69
N PRO A 274 4.35 2.18 25.53
CA PRO A 274 3.91 1.63 26.80
C PRO A 274 3.06 0.38 26.53
N LEU A 275 3.55 -0.73 27.07
CA LEU A 275 2.87 -2.00 27.28
C LEU A 275 1.35 -1.83 27.47
N ASP A 276 0.52 -2.40 26.58
CA ASP A 276 -0.70 -3.14 26.98
C ASP A 276 -1.49 -3.86 25.85
N THR A 277 -1.04 -3.88 24.60
CA THR A 277 -1.78 -4.63 23.53
C THR A 277 -0.98 -5.73 22.85
N CYS A 278 0.14 -6.17 23.45
CA CYS A 278 0.83 -7.40 23.06
C CYS A 278 0.00 -8.65 23.44
N ASN A 279 -1.12 -8.87 22.75
CA ASN A 279 -1.74 -10.18 22.58
C ASN A 279 -1.35 -10.72 21.20
N VAL A 280 -0.04 -10.82 20.97
CA VAL A 280 0.52 -11.79 20.03
C VAL A 280 0.68 -13.08 20.84
N LYS A 281 -0.33 -13.94 20.79
CA LYS A 281 -0.17 -15.36 21.13
C LYS A 281 -0.32 -16.15 19.84
N CYS A 282 0.68 -17.02 19.66
CA CYS A 282 0.85 -18.03 18.63
C CYS A 282 -0.45 -18.68 18.15
#